data_AF-A0A6I7NYU8-F1
#
_entry.id   AF-A0A6I7NYU8-F1
#
_cell.length_a   1.000
_cell.length_b   1.000
_cell.length_c   1.000
_cell.angle_alpha   90.00
_cell.angle_beta   90.00
_cell.angle_gamma   90.00
#
_symmetry.space_group_name_H-M   'P 1'
#
loop_
_entity.id
_entity.type
_entity.pdbx_description
1 polymer ?
#
loop_
_entity_poly.entity_id
_entity_poly.type
_entity_poly.pdbx_seq_one_letter_code
_entity_poly.pdbx_strand_id
1 'polypeptide(L)' 'MSKLEQLSGTVERIAFRNETTGYAVLMLRSGERAELQTLVGAAPIVEEGDWIEAEGRWETDPSWGRQFRASLLWNRP' A
#
# COMPACT_ATOMS: atom_id res chain seq x y z
N MET A 1 11.78 -8.41 18.57
CA MET A 1 11.51 -7.57 17.38
C MET A 1 10.38 -8.25 16.62
N SER A 2 9.25 -7.57 16.37
CA SER A 2 8.15 -8.18 15.61
C SER A 2 8.58 -8.35 14.15
N LYS A 3 8.23 -9.52 13.60
CA LYS A 3 8.49 -9.89 12.20
C LYS A 3 7.74 -8.94 11.27
N LEU A 4 8.38 -8.54 10.16
CA LEU A 4 7.70 -7.80 9.11
C LEU A 4 6.76 -8.73 8.34
N GLU A 5 5.62 -8.19 7.93
CA GLU A 5 4.60 -8.87 7.14
C GLU A 5 4.72 -8.46 5.68
N GLN A 6 4.13 -9.27 4.80
CA GLN A 6 4.06 -8.98 3.36
C GLN A 6 2.63 -8.69 2.94
N LEU A 7 2.47 -7.73 2.03
CA LEU A 7 1.22 -7.42 1.37
C LEU A 7 1.47 -7.26 -0.14
N SER A 8 0.64 -7.89 -0.96
CA SER A 8 0.72 -7.76 -2.41
C SER A 8 -0.66 -7.64 -3.04
N GLY A 9 -0.77 -6.89 -4.12
CA GLY A 9 -2.02 -6.76 -4.87
C GLY A 9 -1.95 -5.69 -5.94
N THR A 10 -3.02 -5.59 -6.72
CA THR A 10 -3.20 -4.56 -7.72
C THR A 10 -3.63 -3.25 -7.06
N VAL A 11 -3.06 -2.14 -7.49
CA VAL A 11 -3.49 -0.79 -7.11
C VAL A 11 -4.82 -0.51 -7.80
N GLU A 12 -5.90 -0.56 -7.06
CA GLU A 12 -7.23 -0.27 -7.58
C GLU A 12 -7.52 1.23 -7.55
N ARG A 13 -6.90 1.93 -6.59
CA ARG A 13 -7.07 3.36 -6.43
C ARG A 13 -5.90 4.00 -5.70
N ILE A 14 -5.49 5.18 -6.17
CA ILE A 14 -4.60 6.08 -5.42
C ILE A 14 -5.47 7.07 -4.65
N ALA A 15 -5.60 6.87 -3.34
CA ALA A 15 -6.43 7.73 -2.48
C ALA A 15 -5.75 9.08 -2.20
N PHE A 16 -4.43 9.09 -2.14
CA PHE A 16 -3.62 10.30 -1.94
C PHE A 16 -2.20 10.08 -2.48
N ARG A 17 -1.61 11.14 -3.03
CA ARG A 17 -0.20 11.22 -3.39
C ARG A 17 0.35 12.58 -3.02
N ASN A 18 1.50 12.58 -2.38
CA ASN A 18 2.33 13.76 -2.20
C ASN A 18 3.54 13.65 -3.15
N GLU A 19 3.52 14.42 -4.23
CA GLU A 19 4.58 14.39 -5.25
C GLU A 19 5.93 14.91 -4.75
N THR A 20 5.94 15.76 -3.72
CA THR A 20 7.18 16.31 -3.15
C THR A 20 7.94 15.28 -2.30
N THR A 21 7.21 14.47 -1.53
CA THR A 21 7.79 13.48 -0.59
C THR A 21 7.78 12.05 -1.13
N GLY A 22 7.02 11.79 -2.19
CA GLY A 22 6.76 10.45 -2.69
C GLY A 22 5.82 9.62 -1.80
N TYR A 23 5.22 10.20 -0.75
CA TYR A 23 4.27 9.49 0.10
C TYR A 23 2.95 9.26 -0.63
N ALA A 24 2.41 8.04 -0.55
CA ALA A 24 1.13 7.69 -1.14
C ALA A 24 0.26 6.86 -0.19
N VAL A 25 -1.05 6.97 -0.38
CA VAL A 25 -2.07 6.10 0.21
C VAL A 25 -2.71 5.33 -0.94
N LEU A 26 -2.47 4.03 -0.99
CA LEU A 26 -2.91 3.13 -2.05
C LEU A 26 -3.99 2.19 -1.52
N MET A 27 -4.99 1.91 -2.34
CA MET A 27 -5.99 0.87 -2.07
C MET A 27 -5.65 -0.34 -2.93
N LEU A 28 -5.22 -1.42 -2.30
CA LEU A 28 -4.80 -2.65 -2.95
C LEU A 28 -5.91 -3.71 -2.94
N ARG A 29 -6.00 -4.47 -4.03
CA ARG A 29 -6.81 -5.69 -4.11
C ARG A 29 -5.90 -6.89 -4.37
N SER A 30 -5.89 -7.85 -3.44
CA SER A 30 -5.09 -9.09 -3.54
C SER A 30 -5.80 -10.23 -4.31
N GLY A 31 -6.95 -9.97 -4.91
CA GLY A 31 -7.72 -10.92 -5.72
C GLY A 31 -9.13 -10.40 -5.99
N GLU A 32 -9.81 -10.92 -7.02
CA GLU A 32 -11.05 -10.32 -7.55
C GLU A 32 -12.16 -10.10 -6.50
N ARG A 33 -12.27 -10.99 -5.51
CA ARG A 33 -13.27 -10.91 -4.43
C ARG A 33 -12.70 -10.42 -3.09
N ALA A 34 -11.43 -10.02 -3.05
CA ALA A 34 -10.81 -9.50 -1.84
C ALA A 34 -11.33 -8.08 -1.56
N GLU A 35 -11.47 -7.74 -0.28
CA GLU A 35 -11.70 -6.36 0.14
C GLU A 35 -10.47 -5.50 -0.14
N LEU A 36 -10.69 -4.19 -0.33
CA LEU A 36 -9.60 -3.25 -0.54
C LEU A 36 -8.83 -3.05 0.77
N GLN A 37 -7.50 -3.13 0.67
CA GLN A 37 -6.59 -2.94 1.78
C GLN A 37 -5.81 -1.65 1.59
N THR A 38 -5.77 -0.81 2.62
CA THR A 38 -5.02 0.46 2.57
C THR A 38 -3.55 0.19 2.82
N LEU A 39 -2.70 0.52 1.85
CA LEU A 39 -1.25 0.58 1.97
C LEU A 39 -0.80 2.03 2.05
N VAL A 40 0.14 2.33 2.95
CA VAL A 40 0.79 3.64 3.04
C VAL A 40 2.30 3.50 3.01
N GLY A 41 2.99 4.37 2.28
CA GLY A 41 4.45 4.33 2.15
C GLY A 41 4.99 5.23 1.05
N ALA A 42 6.29 5.13 0.80
CA ALA A 42 6.93 5.81 -0.33
C ALA A 42 6.63 5.04 -1.64
N ALA A 43 5.88 5.67 -2.54
CA ALA A 43 5.52 5.13 -3.85
C ALA A 43 5.47 6.29 -4.88
N PRO A 44 6.62 6.84 -5.28
CA PRO A 44 6.67 8.00 -6.17
C PRO A 44 6.26 7.69 -7.61
N ILE A 45 6.40 6.43 -8.05
CA ILE A 45 6.13 5.97 -9.43
C ILE A 45 5.24 4.73 -9.32
N VAL A 46 3.96 4.93 -9.06
CA VAL A 46 2.95 3.88 -9.01
C VAL A 46 1.70 4.37 -9.74
N GLU A 47 1.00 3.53 -10.46
CA GLU A 47 -0.25 3.89 -11.15
C GLU A 47 -1.38 2.92 -10.80
N GLU A 48 -2.61 3.32 -11.07
CA GLU A 48 -3.75 2.39 -10.96
C GLU A 48 -3.60 1.26 -11.99
N GLY A 49 -3.80 0.03 -11.55
CA GLY A 49 -3.53 -1.19 -12.32
C GLY A 49 -2.16 -1.82 -12.05
N ASP A 50 -1.23 -1.11 -11.41
CA ASP A 50 0.08 -1.68 -11.08
C ASP A 50 -0.04 -2.79 -10.03
N TRP A 51 0.74 -3.85 -10.23
CA TRP A 51 0.93 -4.86 -9.21
C TRP A 51 2.05 -4.44 -8.25
N ILE A 52 1.72 -4.39 -6.96
CA ILE A 52 2.63 -3.99 -5.89
C ILE A 52 2.89 -5.16 -4.95
N GLU A 53 4.14 -5.30 -4.53
CA GLU A 53 4.57 -6.10 -3.38
C GLU A 53 5.16 -5.16 -2.33
N ALA A 54 4.87 -5.39 -1.06
CA ALA A 54 5.34 -4.56 0.02
C ALA A 54 5.67 -5.38 1.27
N GLU A 55 6.65 -4.91 2.02
CA GLU A 55 7.03 -5.43 3.33
C GLU A 55 6.85 -4.34 4.39
N GLY A 56 6.23 -4.69 5.52
CA GLY A 56 5.79 -3.69 6.47
C GLY A 56 5.04 -4.25 7.67
N ARG A 57 4.14 -3.44 8.23
CA ARG A 57 3.33 -3.80 9.40
C ARG A 57 1.92 -3.26 9.28
N TRP A 58 0.96 -4.00 9.84
CA TRP A 58 -0.38 -3.48 10.06
C TRP A 58 -0.41 -2.55 11.26
N GLU A 59 -0.98 -1.37 11.06
CA GLU A 59 -1.23 -0.37 12.08
C GLU A 59 -2.71 0.02 12.01
N THR A 60 -3.24 0.53 13.13
CA THR A 60 -4.61 1.08 13.16
C THR A 60 -4.50 2.55 13.49
N ASP A 61 -4.84 3.39 12.52
CA ASP A 61 -4.94 4.83 12.71
C ASP A 61 -6.30 5.17 13.36
N PRO A 62 -6.35 6.01 14.42
CA PRO A 62 -7.60 6.37 15.08
C PRO A 62 -8.63 7.06 14.19
N SER A 63 -8.19 7.73 13.12
CA SER A 63 -9.04 8.52 12.21
C SER A 63 -9.39 7.74 10.95
N TRP A 64 -8.48 6.90 10.46
CA TRP A 64 -8.58 6.25 9.15
C TRP A 64 -8.69 4.72 9.21
N GLY A 65 -8.59 4.11 10.39
CA GLY A 65 -8.71 2.67 10.57
C GLY A 65 -7.43 1.90 10.19
N ARG A 66 -7.60 0.64 9.79
CA ARG A 66 -6.49 -0.29 9.57
C ARG A 66 -5.74 0.01 8.27
N GLN A 67 -4.42 0.16 8.38
CA GLN A 67 -3.52 0.44 7.26
C GLN A 67 -2.28 -0.44 7.34
N PHE A 68 -1.72 -0.78 6.17
CA PHE A 68 -0.44 -1.43 6.06
C PHE A 68 0.65 -0.39 5.81
N ARG A 69 1.49 -0.14 6.82
CA ARG A 69 2.63 0.77 6.70
C ARG A 69 3.81 0.03 6.08
N ALA A 70 4.06 0.30 4.80
CA ALA A 70 5.16 -0.26 4.04
C ALA A 70 6.49 0.37 4.46
N SER A 71 7.46 -0.48 4.79
CA SER A 71 8.87 -0.11 4.95
C SER A 71 9.63 -0.27 3.63
N LEU A 72 9.22 -1.22 2.80
CA LEU A 72 9.71 -1.46 1.45
C LEU A 72 8.53 -1.71 0.53
N LEU A 73 8.64 -1.23 -0.71
CA LEU A 73 7.63 -1.35 -1.74
C LEU A 73 8.32 -1.57 -3.09
N TRP A 74 7.80 -2.53 -3.85
CA TRP A 74 8.25 -2.90 -5.18
C TRP A 74 7.07 -2.92 -6.14
N ASN A 75 7.18 -2.21 -7.26
CA ASN A 75 6.32 -2.42 -8.41
C ASN A 75 6.91 -3.54 -9.28
N ARG A 76 6.08 -4.47 -9.73
CA ARG A 76 6.47 -5.42 -10.77
C ARG A 76 6.18 -4.75 -12.13
N PRO A 77 7.18 -4.58 -13.01
CA PRO A 77 6.95 -4.09 -14.36
C PRO A 77 6.15 -5.09 -15.20
#